data_AF-A0A5P2AX53-F1
#
_entry.id   AF-A0A5P2AX53-F1
#
_cell.length_a   1.000
_cell.length_b   1.000
_cell.length_c   1.000
_cell.angle_alpha   90.00
_cell.angle_beta   90.00
_cell.angle_gamma   90.00
#
_symmetry.space_group_name_H-M   'P 1'
#
loop_
_entity.id
_entity.type
_entity.pdbx_description
1 polymer ?
#
loop_
_entity_poly.entity_id
_entity_poly.type
_entity_poly.pdbx_seq_one_letter_code
_entity_poly.pdbx_strand_id
1 'polypeptide(L)' 'MVIARKSSGSCTVKGDSGGPVYTVDGSGRAYAKGIVSGGGGGGSDNSGGLFDQCELIFTDIGLANSALPGTVAWY' A
#
# COMPACT_ATOMS: atom_id res chain seq x y z
N MET A 1 11.33 -2.82 -0.08
CA MET A 1 10.06 -2.95 -0.81
C MET A 1 9.18 -3.91 -0.04
N VAL A 2 7.90 -3.58 0.16
CA VAL A 2 6.93 -4.39 0.90
C VAL A 2 5.80 -4.79 -0.04
N ILE A 3 5.32 -6.02 0.11
CA ILE A 3 4.23 -6.59 -0.68
C ILE A 3 3.04 -6.84 0.25
N ALA A 4 1.91 -6.21 -0.04
CA ALA A 4 0.63 -6.53 0.58
C ALA A 4 -0.21 -7.37 -0.38
N ARG A 5 -0.86 -8.41 0.16
CA ARG A 5 -1.73 -9.31 -0.60
C ARG A 5 -3.14 -9.26 -0.07
N LYS A 6 -4.11 -9.22 -0.98
CA LYS A 6 -5.52 -9.41 -0.67
C LYS A 6 -6.06 -10.55 -1.52
N SER A 7 -6.87 -11.42 -0.91
CA SER A 7 -7.45 -12.59 -1.57
C SER A 7 -8.69 -12.27 -2.42
N SER A 8 -9.11 -11.00 -2.52
CA SER A 8 -10.28 -10.60 -3.29
C SER A 8 -10.29 -9.12 -3.69
N GLY A 9 -10.90 -8.84 -4.84
CA GLY A 9 -11.07 -7.49 -5.41
C GLY A 9 -9.87 -6.98 -6.19
N SER A 10 -9.99 -5.77 -6.74
CA SER A 10 -8.88 -5.04 -7.36
C SER A 10 -8.25 -4.09 -6.33
N CYS A 11 -6.93 -3.90 -6.38
CA CYS A 11 -6.19 -3.10 -5.38
C CYS A 11 -5.40 -1.95 -5.98
N THR A 12 -5.14 -1.97 -7.29
CA THR A 12 -4.47 -0.87 -7.99
C THR A 12 -4.96 -0.78 -9.41
N VAL A 13 -5.11 0.44 -9.90
CA VAL A 13 -5.29 0.74 -11.32
C VAL A 13 -4.08 1.47 -11.87
N LYS A 14 -3.94 1.51 -13.20
CA LYS A 14 -2.92 2.33 -13.84
C LYS A 14 -3.12 3.79 -13.44
N GLY A 15 -2.08 4.40 -12.88
CA GLY A 15 -2.11 5.77 -12.37
C GLY A 15 -1.90 5.87 -10.86
N ASP A 16 -2.07 4.77 -10.10
CA ASP A 16 -1.86 4.78 -8.65
C ASP A 16 -0.38 4.83 -8.23
N SER A 17 0.55 4.59 -9.18
CA SER A 17 2.00 4.69 -8.94
C SER A 17 2.38 6.08 -8.44
N GLY A 18 3.13 6.14 -7.35
CA GLY A 18 3.47 7.39 -6.66
C GLY A 18 2.44 7.81 -5.60
N GLY A 19 1.28 7.13 -5.51
CA GLY A 19 0.25 7.41 -4.52
C GLY A 19 0.70 7.09 -3.08
N PRO A 20 0.21 7.84 -2.08
CA PRO A 20 0.57 7.60 -0.68
C PRO A 20 -0.16 6.38 -0.11
N VAL A 21 0.55 5.56 0.64
CA VAL A 21 0.00 4.50 1.50
C VAL A 21 0.01 5.02 2.94
N TYR A 22 -1.12 4.94 3.63
CA TYR A 22 -1.25 5.43 5.01
C TYR A 22 -2.19 4.55 5.85
N THR A 23 -2.08 4.67 7.16
CA THR A 23 -3.06 4.14 8.14
C THR A 23 -3.82 5.29 8.77
N VAL A 24 -5.07 5.05 9.18
CA VAL A 24 -5.87 6.04 9.92
C VAL A 24 -6.14 5.51 11.32
N ASP A 25 -5.92 6.35 12.34
CA ASP A 25 -6.25 5.98 13.74
C ASP A 25 -7.73 6.24 14.08
N GLY A 26 -8.14 5.84 15.29
CA GLY A 26 -9.51 6.05 15.77
C GLY A 26 -9.93 7.52 15.93
N SER A 27 -9.00 8.46 15.85
CA SER A 27 -9.26 9.91 15.84
C SER A 27 -9.38 10.50 14.43
N GLY A 28 -9.16 9.69 13.39
CA GLY A 28 -9.22 10.11 11.99
C GLY A 28 -7.90 10.66 11.44
N ARG A 29 -6.78 10.58 12.18
CA ARG A 29 -5.48 11.05 11.70
C ARG A 29 -4.83 10.04 10.77
N ALA A 30 -4.30 10.51 9.65
CA ALA A 30 -3.57 9.69 8.68
C ALA A 30 -2.06 9.70 8.94
N TYR A 31 -1.45 8.52 8.92
CA TYR A 31 -0.01 8.32 9.10
C TYR A 31 0.57 7.64 7.87
N ALA A 32 1.52 8.30 7.21
CA ALA A 32 2.19 7.75 6.04
C ALA A 32 2.93 6.45 6.39
N LYS A 33 2.85 5.47 5.49
CA LYS A 33 3.45 4.13 5.62
C LYS A 33 4.26 3.73 4.39
N GLY A 34 3.96 4.30 3.23
CA GLY A 34 4.65 3.95 2.00
C GLY A 34 4.24 4.78 0.81
N ILE A 35 4.86 4.48 -0.34
CA ILE A 35 4.49 5.00 -1.65
C ILE A 35 4.23 3.84 -2.60
N VAL A 36 3.06 3.82 -3.23
CA VAL A 36 2.68 2.80 -4.22
C VAL A 36 3.72 2.82 -5.35
N SER A 37 4.38 1.69 -5.56
CA SER A 37 5.43 1.54 -6.57
C SER A 37 5.00 0.63 -7.71
N GLY A 38 3.95 -0.16 -7.50
CA GLY A 38 3.37 -1.04 -8.49
C GLY A 38 2.35 -1.96 -7.83
N GLY A 39 1.84 -2.88 -8.63
CA GLY A 39 0.84 -3.82 -8.21
C GLY A 39 0.21 -4.48 -9.42
N GLY A 40 -0.58 -5.51 -9.16
CA GLY A 40 -1.20 -6.30 -10.20
C GLY A 40 -2.04 -7.42 -9.62
N GLY A 41 -2.72 -8.13 -10.50
CA GLY A 41 -3.76 -9.08 -10.10
C GLY A 41 -5.06 -8.37 -9.75
N GLY A 42 -6.07 -9.15 -9.37
CA GLY A 42 -7.43 -8.64 -9.21
C GLY A 42 -8.06 -8.25 -10.56
N GLY A 43 -8.46 -9.27 -11.32
CA GLY A 43 -9.30 -9.19 -12.53
C GLY A 43 -9.68 -10.62 -12.94
N SER A 44 -10.92 -10.97 -13.28
CA SER A 44 -11.96 -10.12 -13.86
C SER A 44 -13.42 -10.62 -13.67
N ASP A 45 -13.72 -11.48 -12.70
CA ASP A 45 -15.03 -12.14 -12.59
C ASP A 45 -15.79 -11.88 -11.28
N ASN A 46 -15.26 -11.06 -10.37
CA ASN A 46 -15.77 -10.87 -9.00
C ASN A 46 -15.79 -12.15 -8.13
N SER A 47 -15.12 -13.24 -8.51
CA SER A 47 -15.18 -14.49 -7.74
C SER A 47 -14.20 -14.58 -6.57
N GLY A 48 -13.13 -13.78 -6.56
CA GLY A 48 -12.19 -13.70 -5.42
C GLY A 48 -11.65 -15.06 -4.96
N GLY A 49 -10.63 -15.58 -5.65
CA GLY A 49 -9.99 -16.86 -5.32
C GLY A 49 -8.50 -16.78 -5.00
N LEU A 50 -7.93 -17.92 -4.57
CA LEU A 50 -6.49 -18.12 -4.34
C LEU A 50 -5.61 -17.77 -5.55
N PHE A 51 -6.17 -17.77 -6.76
CA PHE A 51 -5.49 -17.46 -8.02
C PHE A 51 -5.71 -16.01 -8.50
N ASP A 52 -6.59 -15.25 -7.85
CA ASP A 52 -6.87 -13.83 -8.12
C ASP A 52 -6.28 -12.94 -7.04
N GLN A 53 -5.12 -13.33 -6.50
CA GLN A 53 -4.48 -12.54 -5.47
C GLN A 53 -4.12 -11.18 -6.02
N CYS A 54 -4.57 -10.19 -5.28
CA CYS A 54 -4.32 -8.83 -5.59
C CYS A 54 -3.09 -8.39 -4.80
N GLU A 55 -2.04 -8.02 -5.53
CA GLU A 55 -0.76 -7.64 -4.95
C GLU A 55 -0.56 -6.13 -5.07
N LEU A 56 -0.29 -5.50 -3.94
CA LEU A 56 0.12 -4.11 -3.86
C LEU A 56 1.60 -4.07 -3.45
N ILE A 57 2.41 -3.42 -4.27
CA ILE A 57 3.83 -3.25 -4.04
C ILE A 57 4.08 -1.78 -3.69
N PHE A 58 4.67 -1.54 -2.53
CA PHE A 58 5.01 -0.18 -2.12
C PHE A 58 6.40 -0.09 -1.52
N THR A 59 6.97 1.10 -1.67
CA THR A 59 8.20 1.46 -0.98
C THR A 59 7.85 1.76 0.47
N ASP A 60 8.47 1.02 1.37
CA ASP A 60 8.37 1.26 2.80
C ASP A 60 9.16 2.53 3.15
N ILE A 61 8.49 3.52 3.77
CA ILE A 61 9.17 4.76 4.20
C ILE A 61 9.82 4.63 5.57
N GLY A 62 9.71 3.49 6.26
CA GLY A 62 10.37 3.23 7.52
C GLY A 62 11.89 3.35 7.41
N LEU A 63 12.49 2.94 6.29
CA LEU A 63 13.92 3.20 6.02
C LEU A 63 14.21 4.69 5.80
N ALA A 64 13.33 5.44 5.12
CA ALA A 64 13.47 6.89 4.95
C ALA A 64 13.33 7.64 6.29
N ASN A 65 12.39 7.23 7.13
CA ASN A 65 12.23 7.71 8.50
C ASN A 65 13.48 7.41 9.35
N SER A 66 14.09 6.24 9.17
CA SER A 66 15.29 5.82 9.90
C SER A 66 16.56 6.55 9.43
N ALA A 67 16.66 6.85 8.13
CA ALA A 67 17.86 7.45 7.52
C ALA A 67 17.88 8.99 7.58
N LEU A 68 16.71 9.63 7.62
CA LEU A 68 16.55 11.09 7.72
C LEU A 68 15.66 11.43 8.93
N PRO A 69 16.17 11.28 10.18
CA PRO A 69 15.39 11.58 11.37
C PRO A 69 15.00 13.07 11.42
N GLY A 70 13.72 13.36 11.15
CA GLY A 70 13.09 14.68 11.15
C GLY A 70 11.67 14.61 10.55
N THR A 71 10.70 15.35 11.12
CA THR A 71 9.24 15.38 10.88
C THR A 71 8.62 14.29 9.96
N VAL A 72 8.87 13.03 10.26
CA VAL A 72 8.00 11.91 9.85
C VAL A 72 7.25 11.52 11.11
N ALA A 73 5.93 11.33 11.00
CA ALA A 73 5.04 11.15 12.15
C ALA A 73 5.60 10.07 13.10
N TRP A 74 6.07 10.50 14.27
CA TRP A 74 6.54 9.63 15.33
C TRP A 74 5.32 8.94 15.96
N TYR A 75 5.50 7.65 16.21
CA TYR A 75 4.57 6.77 16.92
C TYR A 75 4.43 7.17 18.39
#